data_AF-E4QE38-F1
#
_entry.id   AF-E4QE38-F1
#
_cell.length_a   1.000
_cell.length_b   1.000
_cell.length_c   1.000
_cell.angle_alpha   90.00
_cell.angle_beta   90.00
_cell.angle_gamma   90.00
#
_symmetry.space_group_name_H-M   'P 1'
#
loop_
_entity.id
_entity.type
_entity.pdbx_description
1 polymer ?
#
loop_
_entity_poly.entity_id
_entity_poly.type
_entity_poly.pdbx_seq_one_letter_code
_entity_poly.pdbx_strand_id
1 'polypeptide(L)'
;MEARIPKIYTYADYLQLPQDVTVELIDGIIYDMSPAPSRIHQEIIFELTLVIGNYIKQNNKPCKIYTAPFDVILVAFCKNAQDERYQALHRIKKDWSPSS
;
A
#
# COMPACT_ATOMS: atom_id res chain seq x y z
N MET A 1 -6.66 32.87 18.41
CA MET A 1 -5.89 32.05 17.45
C MET A 1 -6.62 30.73 17.38
N GLU A 2 -7.41 30.49 16.33
CA GLU A 2 -8.16 29.24 16.20
C GLU A 2 -7.19 28.12 15.85
N ALA A 3 -7.28 27.00 16.58
CA ALA A 3 -6.48 25.82 16.29
C ALA A 3 -6.95 25.22 14.95
N ARG A 4 -6.05 25.11 13.98
CA ARG A 4 -6.30 24.34 12.75
C ARG A 4 -6.38 22.87 13.15
N ILE A 5 -7.59 22.30 13.14
CA ILE A 5 -7.74 20.85 13.25
C ILE A 5 -7.14 20.26 11.96
N PRO A 6 -6.11 19.39 12.04
CA PRO A 6 -5.56 18.77 10.86
C PRO A 6 -6.64 17.94 10.16
N LYS A 7 -6.77 18.10 8.84
CA LYS A 7 -7.70 17.31 8.04
C LYS A 7 -7.29 15.85 8.11
N ILE A 8 -8.19 14.98 8.57
CA ILE A 8 -8.03 13.53 8.56
C ILE A 8 -8.56 13.03 7.23
N TYR A 9 -7.73 12.32 6.47
CA TYR A 9 -8.05 11.73 5.18
C TYR A 9 -8.53 10.28 5.34
N THR A 10 -9.52 9.90 4.56
CA THR A 10 -10.02 8.52 4.45
C THR A 10 -9.44 7.82 3.22
N TYR A 11 -9.62 6.51 3.13
CA TYR A 11 -9.27 5.76 1.91
C TYR A 11 -10.06 6.25 0.69
N ALA A 12 -11.32 6.69 0.87
CA ALA A 12 -12.12 7.26 -0.20
C ALA A 12 -11.56 8.60 -0.70
N ASP A 13 -10.98 9.41 0.18
CA ASP A 13 -10.26 10.64 -0.21
C ASP A 13 -8.98 10.31 -0.96
N TYR A 14 -8.23 9.30 -0.51
CA TYR A 14 -7.01 8.83 -1.18
C TYR A 14 -7.28 8.40 -2.64
N LEU A 15 -8.39 7.68 -2.89
CA LEU A 15 -8.78 7.25 -4.24
C LEU A 15 -9.12 8.40 -5.20
N GLN A 16 -9.36 9.61 -4.69
CA GLN A 16 -9.66 10.79 -5.51
C GLN A 16 -8.40 11.62 -5.80
N LEU A 17 -7.24 11.23 -5.27
CA LEU A 17 -5.99 11.92 -5.55
C LEU A 17 -5.58 11.76 -7.02
N PRO A 18 -4.88 12.74 -7.58
CA PRO A 18 -4.31 12.63 -8.93
C PRO A 18 -3.42 11.38 -9.07
N GLN A 19 -3.43 10.76 -10.24
CA GLN A 19 -2.67 9.52 -10.48
C GLN A 19 -1.15 9.76 -10.56
N ASP A 20 -0.72 11.00 -10.78
CA ASP A 20 0.67 11.42 -10.88
C ASP A 20 1.31 11.77 -9.53
N VAL A 21 0.54 11.75 -8.43
CA VAL A 21 1.10 11.90 -7.09
C VAL A 21 1.35 10.55 -6.44
N THR A 22 2.52 10.41 -5.82
CA THR A 22 2.85 9.23 -5.02
C THR A 22 2.76 9.62 -3.56
N VAL A 23 1.76 9.12 -2.85
CA VAL A 23 1.55 9.43 -1.44
C VAL A 23 1.24 8.17 -0.62
N GLU A 24 1.56 8.22 0.66
CA GLU A 24 1.16 7.20 1.64
C GLU A 24 0.09 7.79 2.58
N LEU A 25 -1.01 7.07 2.78
CA LEU A 25 -2.04 7.41 3.77
C LEU A 25 -1.81 6.61 5.05
N ILE A 26 -1.28 7.25 6.09
CA ILE A 26 -0.94 6.61 7.37
C ILE A 26 -1.68 7.35 8.48
N ASP A 27 -2.52 6.64 9.25
CA ASP A 27 -3.32 7.18 10.35
C ASP A 27 -4.14 8.44 9.98
N GLY A 28 -4.63 8.47 8.74
CA GLY A 28 -5.41 9.58 8.22
C GLY A 28 -4.59 10.80 7.79
N ILE A 29 -3.27 10.68 7.74
CA ILE A 29 -2.34 11.72 7.29
C ILE A 29 -1.74 11.28 5.94
N ILE A 30 -1.72 12.22 4.99
CA ILE A 30 -1.08 12.02 3.67
C ILE A 30 0.40 12.43 3.78
N TYR A 31 1.28 11.52 3.40
CA TYR A 31 2.71 11.73 3.26
C TYR A 31 3.07 11.74 1.78
N ASP A 32 3.62 12.85 1.28
CA ASP A 32 4.11 12.97 -0.10
C ASP A 32 5.47 12.26 -0.23
N MET A 33 5.58 11.36 -1.19
CA MET A 33 6.80 10.58 -1.47
C MET A 33 7.69 11.26 -2.51
N SER A 34 7.40 12.51 -2.86
CA SER A 34 8.25 13.36 -3.69
C SER A 34 9.45 13.91 -2.90
N PRO A 35 10.63 14.06 -3.53
CA PRO A 35 10.95 13.72 -4.91
C PRO A 35 11.13 12.21 -5.11
N ALA A 36 11.07 11.78 -6.36
CA ALA A 36 11.32 10.39 -6.73
C ALA A 36 12.65 9.86 -6.16
N PRO A 37 12.71 8.57 -5.77
CA PRO A 37 13.89 7.95 -5.20
C PRO A 37 15.12 8.05 -6.11
N SER A 38 16.30 8.17 -5.49
CA SER A 38 17.58 8.30 -6.20
C SER A 38 17.99 7.03 -6.95
N ARG A 39 18.90 7.17 -7.92
CA ARG A 39 19.50 6.02 -8.64
C ARG A 39 20.12 4.99 -7.68
N ILE A 40 20.79 5.45 -6.62
CA ILE A 40 21.42 4.57 -5.61
C ILE A 40 20.36 3.78 -4.84
N HIS A 41 19.25 4.42 -4.48
CA HIS A 41 18.13 3.73 -3.83
C HIS A 41 17.57 2.60 -4.71
N GLN A 42 17.43 2.84 -6.02
CA GLN A 42 16.97 1.81 -6.97
C GLN A 42 17.96 0.65 -7.11
N GLU A 43 19.27 0.94 -7.15
CA GLU A 43 20.32 -0.07 -7.21
C GLU A 43 20.27 -1.01 -5.99
N ILE A 44 20.11 -0.45 -4.80
CA ILE A 44 20.01 -1.24 -3.56
C ILE A 44 18.73 -2.10 -3.56
N ILE A 45 17.58 -1.54 -3.94
CA ILE A 45 16.32 -2.30 -3.99
C ILE A 45 16.42 -3.46 -4.97
N PHE A 46 17.05 -3.25 -6.13
CA PHE A 46 17.21 -4.28 -7.14
C PHE A 46 18.03 -5.46 -6.63
N GLU A 47 19.20 -5.19 -6.03
CA GLU A 47 20.05 -6.24 -5.46
C GLU A 47 19.34 -7.02 -4.35
N LEU A 48 18.64 -6.32 -3.44
CA LEU A 48 17.86 -6.99 -2.38
C LEU A 48 16.75 -7.87 -2.96
N THR A 49 16.06 -7.38 -3.99
CA THR A 49 14.99 -8.12 -4.68
C THR A 49 15.53 -9.41 -5.32
N LEU A 50 16.70 -9.34 -5.96
CA LEU A 50 17.36 -10.51 -6.55
C LEU A 50 17.76 -11.53 -5.49
N VAL A 51 18.43 -11.09 -4.42
CA VAL A 51 18.89 -11.99 -3.34
C VAL A 51 17.72 -12.72 -2.70
N ILE A 52 16.67 -11.98 -2.31
CA ILE A 52 15.48 -12.56 -1.66
C ILE A 52 14.70 -13.45 -2.64
N GLY A 53 14.57 -13.01 -3.90
CA GLY A 53 13.87 -13.74 -4.95
C GLY A 53 14.52 -15.08 -5.29
N ASN A 54 15.84 -15.09 -5.41
CA ASN A 54 16.59 -16.30 -5.66
C ASN A 54 16.46 -17.28 -4.50
N TYR A 55 16.55 -16.81 -3.25
CA TYR A 55 16.35 -17.66 -2.08
C TYR A 55 14.96 -18.31 -2.05
N ILE A 56 13.89 -17.53 -2.28
CA ILE A 56 12.52 -18.05 -2.30
C ILE A 56 12.34 -19.13 -3.38
N LYS A 57 12.86 -18.89 -4.59
CA LYS A 57 12.78 -19.83 -5.72
C LYS A 57 13.56 -21.12 -5.46
N GLN A 58 14.81 -21.00 -5.01
CA GLN A 58 15.69 -22.14 -4.74
C GLN A 58 15.16 -23.06 -3.64
N ASN A 59 14.42 -22.51 -2.69
CA ASN A 59 13.84 -23.25 -1.56
C ASN A 59 12.35 -23.61 -1.78
N ASN A 60 11.83 -23.46 -3.01
CA ASN A 60 10.45 -23.75 -3.38
C ASN A 60 9.40 -23.16 -2.40
N LYS A 61 9.65 -21.94 -1.89
CA LYS A 61 8.73 -21.29 -0.95
C LYS A 61 7.53 -20.72 -1.72
N PRO A 62 6.30 -20.78 -1.16
CA PRO A 62 5.07 -20.31 -1.82
C PRO A 62 4.94 -18.77 -1.84
N CYS A 63 6.02 -18.04 -1.59
CA CYS A 63 6.01 -16.58 -1.45
C CYS A 63 6.15 -15.88 -2.82
N LYS A 64 5.60 -14.69 -2.94
CA LYS A 64 5.76 -13.79 -4.08
C LYS A 64 6.46 -12.50 -3.62
N ILE A 65 7.24 -11.88 -4.51
CA ILE A 65 7.93 -10.62 -4.23
C ILE A 65 7.29 -9.51 -5.05
N TYR A 66 7.12 -8.35 -4.42
CA TYR A 66 6.63 -7.12 -5.02
C TYR A 66 7.53 -5.98 -4.56
N THR A 67 7.88 -5.08 -5.47
CA THR A 67 8.64 -3.86 -5.19
C THR A 67 7.71 -2.65 -5.35
N ALA A 68 8.01 -1.55 -4.66
CA ALA A 68 7.36 -0.27 -4.95
C ALA A 68 7.63 0.16 -6.40
N PRO A 69 6.71 0.89 -7.06
CA PRO A 69 5.44 1.40 -6.54
C PRO A 69 4.30 0.36 -6.64
N PHE A 70 3.58 0.15 -5.54
CA PHE A 70 2.29 -0.56 -5.52
C PHE A 70 1.52 -0.22 -4.24
N ASP A 71 0.20 -0.25 -4.29
CA ASP A 71 -0.62 0.09 -3.13
C ASP A 71 -0.81 -1.13 -2.21
N VAL A 72 -0.55 -0.91 -0.92
CA VAL A 72 -0.87 -1.88 0.15
C VAL A 72 -1.97 -1.29 1.02
N ILE A 73 -3.15 -1.90 0.97
CA ILE A 73 -4.26 -1.51 1.83
C ILE A 73 -4.18 -2.34 3.11
N LEU A 74 -3.74 -1.70 4.19
CA LEU A 74 -3.76 -2.30 5.52
C LEU A 74 -5.13 -2.11 6.14
N VAL A 75 -5.81 -3.21 6.37
CA VAL A 75 -7.09 -3.25 7.05
C VAL A 75 -6.88 -3.72 8.47
N ALA A 76 -7.20 -2.86 9.43
CA ALA A 76 -7.20 -3.27 10.83
C ALA A 76 -8.18 -4.43 10.98
N PHE A 77 -7.71 -5.55 11.53
CA PHE A 77 -8.59 -6.66 11.88
C PHE A 77 -9.39 -6.32 13.15
N CYS A 78 -10.17 -5.24 13.13
CA CYS A 78 -11.18 -4.96 14.14
C CYS A 78 -12.33 -5.97 13.97
N LYS A 79 -12.36 -7.04 14.77
CA LYS A 79 -13.40 -8.10 14.74
C LYS A 79 -14.84 -7.62 15.07
N ASN A 80 -15.29 -6.47 14.58
CA ASN A 80 -16.62 -5.95 14.79
C ASN A 80 -17.28 -5.71 13.43
N ALA A 81 -18.41 -6.40 13.20
CA ALA A 81 -19.17 -6.37 11.94
C ALA A 81 -19.76 -4.99 11.56
N GLN A 82 -19.61 -3.97 12.43
CA GLN A 82 -20.04 -2.60 12.21
C GLN A 82 -18.92 -1.68 11.70
N ASP A 83 -17.68 -2.18 11.57
CA ASP A 83 -16.58 -1.38 11.02
C ASP A 83 -16.68 -1.32 9.49
N GLU A 84 -16.94 -0.13 8.94
CA GLU A 84 -17.05 0.13 7.50
C GLU A 84 -15.79 -0.32 6.73
N ARG A 85 -14.62 -0.38 7.39
CA ARG A 85 -13.35 -0.87 6.82
C ARG A 85 -13.42 -2.35 6.44
N TYR A 86 -14.25 -3.15 7.09
CA TYR A 86 -14.51 -4.54 6.73
C TYR A 86 -15.42 -4.69 5.51
N GLN A 87 -16.37 -3.77 5.32
CA GLN A 87 -17.29 -3.82 4.19
C GLN A 87 -16.56 -3.52 2.87
N ALA A 88 -15.56 -2.63 2.89
CA ALA A 88 -14.70 -2.34 1.74
C ALA A 88 -13.92 -3.59 1.27
N LEU A 89 -13.37 -4.38 2.20
CA LEU A 89 -12.71 -5.66 1.88
C LEU A 89 -13.65 -6.68 1.29
N HIS A 90 -14.87 -6.76 1.82
CA HIS A 90 -15.86 -7.73 1.35
C HIS A 90 -16.26 -7.43 -0.10
N ARG A 91 -16.30 -6.15 -0.47
CA ARG A 91 -16.49 -5.71 -1.86
C ARG A 91 -15.29 -6.01 -2.74
N ILE A 92 -14.07 -5.68 -2.31
CA ILE A 92 -12.83 -6.02 -3.06
C ILE A 92 -12.70 -7.52 -3.31
N LYS A 93 -12.99 -8.37 -2.31
CA LYS A 93 -12.98 -9.84 -2.47
C LYS A 93 -14.05 -10.35 -3.43
N LYS A 94 -15.20 -9.68 -3.50
CA LYS A 94 -16.31 -10.07 -4.39
C LYS A 94 -16.01 -9.72 -5.84
N ASP A 95 -15.31 -8.62 -6.07
CA ASP A 95 -14.93 -8.15 -7.40
C ASP A 95 -13.60 -8.79 -7.89
N TRP A 96 -12.84 -9.42 -6.99
CA TRP A 96 -11.63 -10.18 -7.32
C TRP A 96 -11.99 -11.57 -7.88
N SER A 97 -12.02 -11.70 -9.21
CA SER A 97 -11.84 -13.00 -9.86
C SER A 97 -10.34 -13.28 -9.97
N PRO A 98 -9.81 -14.39 -9.42
CA PRO A 98 -8.44 -14.78 -9.73
C PRO A 98 -8.42 -15.13 -11.22
N SER A 99 -7.83 -14.28 -12.05
CA SER A 99 -7.49 -14.64 -13.42
C SER A 99 -6.59 -15.86 -13.35
N SER A 100 -7.13 -16.98 -13.83
CA SER A 100 -6.49 -18.29 -14.02
C SER A 100 -5.20 -18.20 -14.84
#